data_AF-A0A359I7Q1-F1
#
_entry.id   AF-A0A359I7Q1-F1
#
_cell.length_a   1.000
_cell.length_b   1.000
_cell.length_c   1.000
_cell.angle_alpha   90.00
_cell.angle_beta   90.00
_cell.angle_gamma   90.00
#
_symmetry.space_group_name_H-M   'P 1'
#
loop_
_entity.id
_entity.type
_entity.pdbx_description
1 polymer ?
#
loop_
_entity_poly.entity_id
_entity_poly.type
_entity_poly.pdbx_seq_one_letter_code
_entity_poly.pdbx_strand_id
1 'polypeptide(L)'
;KERNQRVKKAGPATPVLILGLNGAPTAGDTFNVLETEQEAREIAGKREQLQRELGLRTKKRLGLEELGRRRALNDFHELNLVVKGDVDGSIEALSDSLLKLSTPEVQVNVLHKGVGAISESDVTLAAASDAIIIG
;
A
#
# COMPACT_ATOMS: atom_id res chain seq x y z
N LYS A 1 -13.83 27.85 -4.04
CA LYS A 1 -13.34 26.46 -3.92
C LYS A 1 -12.03 26.51 -3.13
N GLU A 2 -11.75 25.54 -2.25
CA GLU A 2 -10.41 25.31 -1.64
C GLU A 2 -9.85 26.34 -0.64
N ARG A 3 -10.67 27.08 0.11
CA ARG A 3 -10.12 27.80 1.26
C ARG A 3 -10.18 26.85 2.45
N ASN A 4 -9.03 26.57 3.07
CA ASN A 4 -8.76 25.84 4.33
C ASN A 4 -9.56 26.39 5.53
N GLN A 5 -10.85 26.65 5.34
CA GLN A 5 -11.76 27.22 6.30
C GLN A 5 -12.45 26.08 7.03
N ARG A 6 -12.44 26.15 8.36
CA ARG A 6 -13.09 25.15 9.20
C ARG A 6 -14.60 25.15 8.92
N VAL A 7 -15.09 24.02 8.43
CA VAL A 7 -16.52 23.76 8.26
C VAL A 7 -17.06 23.00 9.47
N LYS A 8 -18.15 23.50 10.07
CA LYS A 8 -18.79 22.84 11.23
C LYS A 8 -19.83 21.78 10.84
N LYS A 9 -20.35 21.86 9.61
CA LYS A 9 -21.36 20.94 9.06
C LYS A 9 -21.07 20.72 7.59
N ALA A 10 -21.18 19.46 7.15
CA ALA A 10 -21.09 19.06 5.75
C ALA A 10 -22.45 18.51 5.31
N GLY A 11 -23.00 19.06 4.23
CA GLY A 11 -24.21 18.52 3.61
C GLY A 11 -23.90 17.36 2.66
N PRO A 12 -24.93 16.66 2.14
CA PRO A 12 -24.73 15.66 1.11
C PRO A 12 -24.02 16.26 -0.13
N ALA A 13 -23.21 15.45 -0.80
CA ALA A 13 -22.41 15.84 -1.98
C ALA A 13 -21.43 17.02 -1.76
N THR A 14 -21.10 17.36 -0.51
CA THR A 14 -20.10 18.39 -0.19
C THR A 14 -18.76 17.74 0.17
N PRO A 15 -17.68 17.91 -0.63
CA PRO A 15 -16.37 17.39 -0.27
C PRO A 15 -15.81 18.17 0.92
N VAL A 16 -15.28 17.44 1.91
CA VAL A 16 -14.68 18.02 3.12
C VAL A 16 -13.35 17.34 3.45
N LEU A 17 -12.42 18.12 4.01
CA LEU A 17 -11.16 17.61 4.53
C LEU A 17 -11.35 17.21 5.99
N ILE A 18 -11.09 15.93 6.29
CA ILE A 18 -11.13 15.38 7.64
C ILE A 18 -9.68 15.24 8.12
N LEU A 19 -9.40 15.76 9.32
CA LEU A 19 -8.09 15.69 9.96
C LEU A 19 -8.22 14.92 11.29
N GLY A 20 -7.13 14.26 11.72
CA GLY A 20 -7.08 13.52 12.98
C GLY A 20 -7.41 12.03 12.88
N LEU A 21 -7.32 11.45 11.67
CA LEU A 21 -7.38 10.00 11.51
C LEU A 21 -6.04 9.37 11.93
N ASN A 22 -6.08 8.17 12.50
CA ASN A 22 -4.90 7.43 12.95
C ASN A 22 -4.00 6.93 11.80
N GLY A 23 -4.49 7.01 10.56
CA GLY A 23 -3.78 6.59 9.36
C GLY A 23 -4.48 7.09 8.11
N ALA A 24 -3.84 6.90 6.96
CA ALA A 24 -4.45 7.21 5.67
C ALA A 24 -5.57 6.20 5.38
N PRO A 25 -6.80 6.65 5.09
CA PRO A 25 -7.84 5.76 4.59
C PRO A 25 -7.49 5.32 3.16
N THR A 26 -7.96 4.13 2.79
CA THR A 26 -7.76 3.60 1.44
C THR A 26 -8.70 4.31 0.47
N ALA A 27 -8.28 4.47 -0.78
CA ALA A 27 -9.16 4.96 -1.82
C ALA A 27 -10.42 4.06 -1.97
N GLY A 28 -11.60 4.66 -1.87
CA GLY A 28 -12.89 3.95 -1.97
C GLY A 28 -13.48 3.46 -0.65
N ASP A 29 -12.82 3.70 0.49
CA ASP A 29 -13.35 3.35 1.80
C ASP A 29 -14.64 4.12 2.14
N THR A 30 -15.55 3.42 2.84
CA THR A 30 -16.80 4.01 3.35
C THR A 30 -16.63 4.49 4.78
N PHE A 31 -16.93 5.76 5.01
CA PHE A 31 -16.94 6.35 6.35
C PHE A 31 -18.25 6.02 7.05
N ASN A 32 -18.15 5.42 8.23
CA ASN A 32 -19.29 5.11 9.08
C ASN A 32 -19.15 5.92 10.38
N VAL A 33 -20.21 6.62 10.76
CA VAL A 33 -20.26 7.36 12.03
C VAL A 33 -20.71 6.38 13.12
N LEU A 34 -19.97 6.33 14.22
CA LEU A 34 -20.26 5.49 15.38
C LEU A 34 -20.53 6.36 16.59
N GLU A 35 -21.24 5.82 17.58
CA GLU A 35 -21.67 6.58 18.75
C GLU A 35 -20.52 6.82 19.75
N THR A 36 -19.59 5.87 19.85
CA THR A 36 -18.48 5.93 20.81
C THR A 36 -17.12 5.64 20.16
N GLU A 37 -16.05 6.24 20.71
CA GLU A 37 -14.68 5.95 20.29
C GLU A 37 -14.31 4.48 20.57
N GLN A 38 -14.81 3.92 21.68
CA GLN A 38 -14.49 2.56 22.08
C GLN A 38 -14.99 1.53 21.06
N GLU A 39 -16.25 1.64 20.64
CA GLU A 39 -16.81 0.79 19.58
C GLU A 39 -16.04 0.96 18.26
N ALA A 40 -15.70 2.20 17.89
CA ALA A 40 -14.92 2.46 16.69
C ALA A 40 -13.55 1.78 16.73
N ARG A 41 -12.88 1.84 17.88
CA ARG A 41 -11.57 1.21 18.10
C ARG A 41 -11.65 -0.32 18.06
N GLU A 42 -12.68 -0.90 18.67
CA GLU A 42 -12.91 -2.35 18.64
C GLU A 42 -13.18 -2.87 17.23
N ILE A 43 -14.06 -2.19 16.47
CA ILE A 43 -14.36 -2.54 15.08
C ILE A 43 -13.13 -2.37 14.19
N ALA A 44 -12.38 -1.27 14.34
CA ALA A 44 -11.16 -1.02 13.59
C ALA A 44 -10.10 -2.09 13.88
N GLY A 45 -9.86 -2.42 15.15
CA GLY A 45 -8.90 -3.45 15.54
C GLY A 45 -9.25 -4.83 15.00
N LYS A 46 -10.54 -5.21 15.06
CA LYS A 46 -11.02 -6.48 14.48
C LYS A 46 -10.83 -6.53 12.97
N ARG A 47 -11.09 -5.43 12.25
CA ARG A 47 -10.85 -5.33 10.81
C ARG A 47 -9.37 -5.44 10.47
N GLU A 48 -8.49 -4.76 11.22
CA GLU A 48 -7.05 -4.82 11.01
C GLU A 48 -6.49 -6.23 11.25
N GLN A 49 -7.00 -6.94 12.26
CA GLN A 49 -6.64 -8.34 12.51
C GLN A 49 -7.05 -9.23 11.33
N LEU A 50 -8.31 -9.12 10.87
CA LEU A 50 -8.81 -9.87 9.71
C LEU A 50 -7.97 -9.61 8.46
N GLN A 51 -7.62 -8.35 8.19
CA GLN A 51 -6.78 -7.99 7.04
C GLN A 51 -5.37 -8.61 7.14
N ARG A 52 -4.77 -8.60 8.33
CA ARG A 52 -3.48 -9.26 8.56
C ARG A 52 -3.55 -10.77 8.31
N GLU A 53 -4.60 -11.43 8.79
CA GLU A 53 -4.79 -12.87 8.59
C GLU A 53 -4.98 -13.22 7.10
N LEU A 54 -5.76 -12.41 6.36
CA LEU A 54 -5.95 -12.58 4.92
C LEU A 54 -4.66 -12.39 4.15
N GLY A 55 -3.87 -11.35 4.46
CA GLY A 55 -2.60 -11.07 3.79
C GLY A 55 -1.55 -12.17 4.00
N LEU A 56 -1.53 -12.79 5.19
CA LEU A 56 -0.65 -13.93 5.46
C LEU A 56 -1.03 -15.17 4.63
N ARG A 57 -2.33 -15.40 4.38
CA ARG A 57 -2.80 -16.51 3.54
C ARG A 57 -2.47 -16.33 2.06
N THR A 58 -2.31 -15.10 1.58
CA THR A 58 -2.03 -14.82 0.16
C THR A 58 -0.56 -14.96 -0.22
N LYS A 59 0.36 -15.05 0.76
CA LYS A 59 1.77 -15.35 0.47
C LYS A 59 1.90 -16.79 -0.02
N LYS A 60 1.82 -16.98 -1.34
CA LYS A 60 2.17 -18.23 -2.03
C LYS A 60 3.57 -18.65 -1.55
N ARG A 61 3.65 -19.81 -0.89
CA ARG A 61 4.93 -20.50 -0.71
C ARG A 61 5.44 -20.84 -2.10
N LEU A 62 6.53 -20.20 -2.53
CA LEU A 62 7.23 -20.58 -3.76
C LEU A 62 7.59 -22.07 -3.65
N GLY A 63 7.11 -22.87 -4.59
CA GLY A 63 7.41 -24.30 -4.66
C GLY A 63 8.85 -24.52 -5.09
N LEU A 64 9.44 -25.64 -4.65
CA LEU A 64 10.81 -26.03 -5.02
C LEU A 64 10.99 -26.16 -6.55
N GLU A 65 9.94 -26.52 -7.30
CA GLU A 65 9.95 -26.55 -8.76
C GLU A 65 10.16 -25.16 -9.39
N GLU A 66 9.48 -24.14 -8.87
CA GLU A 66 9.61 -22.76 -9.38
C GLU A 66 11.02 -22.21 -9.08
N LEU A 67 11.59 -22.56 -7.92
CA LEU A 67 12.98 -22.25 -7.57
C LEU A 67 13.99 -22.97 -8.48
N GLY A 68 13.71 -24.22 -8.87
CA GLY A 68 14.51 -24.97 -9.83
C GLY A 68 14.48 -24.36 -11.23
N ARG A 69 13.30 -23.91 -11.69
CA ARG A 69 13.13 -23.22 -12.98
C ARG A 69 13.89 -21.88 -13.00
N ARG A 70 13.82 -21.11 -11.92
CA ARG A 70 14.56 -19.84 -11.75
C ARG A 70 16.08 -20.03 -11.85
N ARG A 71 16.64 -21.13 -11.34
CA ARG A 71 18.08 -21.44 -11.50
C ARG A 71 18.48 -21.85 -12.93
N ALA A 72 17.57 -22.48 -13.67
CA ALA A 72 17.88 -22.99 -15.02
C ALA A 72 17.91 -21.88 -16.08
N LEU A 73 17.16 -20.80 -15.86
CA LEU A 73 17.14 -19.60 -16.68
C LEU A 73 18.20 -18.62 -16.14
N ASN A 74 19.44 -18.78 -16.59
CA ASN A 74 20.62 -18.00 -16.16
C ASN A 74 20.56 -16.48 -16.46
N ASP A 75 19.41 -15.96 -16.90
CA ASP A 75 19.22 -14.60 -17.45
C ASP A 75 18.00 -13.86 -16.89
N PHE A 76 17.41 -14.36 -15.79
CA PHE A 76 16.24 -13.71 -15.19
C PHE A 76 16.67 -12.60 -14.24
N HIS A 77 16.37 -11.35 -14.61
CA HIS A 77 16.65 -10.19 -13.78
C HIS A 77 15.40 -9.78 -12.99
N GLU A 78 15.53 -9.54 -11.69
CA GLU A 78 14.44 -9.01 -10.86
C GLU A 78 14.72 -7.54 -10.55
N LEU A 79 13.74 -6.68 -10.77
CA LEU A 79 13.78 -5.27 -10.39
C LEU A 79 12.85 -5.05 -9.20
N ASN A 80 13.44 -4.94 -8.01
CA ASN A 80 12.72 -4.68 -6.78
C ASN A 80 12.50 -3.19 -6.57
N LEU A 81 11.27 -2.80 -6.23
CA LEU A 81 10.85 -1.41 -6.06
C LEU A 81 10.17 -1.20 -4.71
N VAL A 82 10.46 -0.06 -4.08
CA VAL A 82 9.71 0.49 -2.96
C VAL A 82 9.05 1.78 -3.43
N VAL A 83 7.72 1.86 -3.39
CA VAL A 83 6.97 3.01 -3.90
C VAL A 83 6.38 3.81 -2.75
N LYS A 84 6.75 5.08 -2.66
CA LYS A 84 6.20 6.07 -1.73
C LYS A 84 5.47 7.14 -2.53
N GLY A 85 4.58 7.87 -1.89
CA GLY A 85 3.86 8.96 -2.55
C GLY A 85 2.88 9.65 -1.62
N ASP A 86 2.25 10.71 -2.10
CA ASP A 86 1.43 11.58 -1.25
C ASP A 86 0.01 11.06 -1.01
N VAL A 87 -0.55 10.35 -1.98
CA VAL A 87 -1.94 9.86 -1.93
C VAL A 87 -2.02 8.39 -2.34
N ASP A 88 -2.89 7.66 -1.66
CA ASP A 88 -3.07 6.21 -1.85
C ASP A 88 -3.42 5.86 -3.31
N GLY A 89 -4.34 6.62 -3.93
CA GLY A 89 -4.77 6.36 -5.30
C GLY A 89 -3.69 6.52 -6.38
N SER A 90 -2.72 7.43 -6.20
CA SER A 90 -1.64 7.58 -7.17
C SER A 90 -0.60 6.47 -7.03
N ILE A 91 -0.32 6.05 -5.81
CA ILE A 91 0.60 4.93 -5.53
C ILE A 91 0.03 3.64 -6.12
N GLU A 92 -1.27 3.40 -5.99
CA GLU A 92 -1.93 2.23 -6.57
C GLU A 92 -1.78 2.22 -8.10
N ALA A 93 -2.15 3.31 -8.76
CA ALA A 93 -2.08 3.44 -10.21
C ALA A 93 -0.65 3.32 -10.75
N LEU A 94 0.32 3.91 -10.04
CA LEU A 94 1.74 3.84 -10.39
C LEU A 94 2.27 2.40 -10.22
N SER A 95 1.99 1.77 -9.08
CA SER A 95 2.42 0.39 -8.79
C SER A 95 1.91 -0.58 -9.84
N ASP A 96 0.62 -0.48 -10.20
CA ASP A 96 0.01 -1.30 -11.25
C ASP A 96 0.65 -1.07 -12.62
N SER A 97 0.98 0.17 -12.95
CA SER A 97 1.64 0.51 -14.21
C SER A 97 3.06 -0.05 -14.28
N LEU A 98 3.81 0.01 -13.18
CA LEU A 98 5.16 -0.56 -13.08
C LEU A 98 5.14 -2.09 -13.17
N LEU A 99 4.19 -2.75 -12.52
CA LEU A 99 4.03 -4.21 -12.60
C LEU A 99 3.74 -4.66 -14.03
N LYS A 100 2.92 -3.91 -14.79
CA LYS A 100 2.61 -4.20 -16.21
C LYS A 100 3.82 -4.10 -17.15
N LEU A 101 4.87 -3.39 -16.75
CA LEU A 101 6.11 -3.30 -17.54
C LEU A 101 7.01 -4.52 -17.37
N SER A 102 6.62 -5.49 -16.53
CA SER A 102 7.34 -6.77 -16.41
C SER A 102 7.38 -7.51 -17.74
N THR A 103 8.57 -8.01 -18.07
CA THR A 103 8.83 -8.81 -19.28
C THR A 103 9.29 -10.21 -18.87
N PRO A 104 9.36 -11.18 -19.81
CA PRO A 104 9.92 -12.50 -19.52
C PRO A 104 11.40 -12.47 -19.09
N GLU A 105 12.15 -11.42 -19.46
CA GLU A 105 13.57 -11.24 -19.14
C GLU A 105 13.76 -10.48 -17.82
N VAL A 106 12.90 -9.48 -17.55
CA VAL A 106 12.96 -8.63 -16.35
C VAL A 106 11.63 -8.63 -15.62
N GLN A 107 11.59 -9.19 -14.41
CA GLN A 107 10.42 -9.16 -13.55
C GLN A 107 10.45 -7.95 -12.62
N VAL A 108 9.43 -7.10 -12.69
CA VAL A 108 9.26 -5.96 -11.77
C VAL A 108 8.49 -6.42 -10.54
N ASN A 109 9.05 -6.18 -9.35
CA ASN A 109 8.47 -6.53 -8.06
C ASN A 109 8.32 -5.29 -7.19
N VAL A 110 7.09 -4.96 -6.78
CA VAL A 110 6.85 -3.90 -5.78
C VAL A 110 6.85 -4.54 -4.39
N LEU A 111 7.94 -4.36 -3.63
CA LEU A 111 8.15 -4.96 -2.32
C LEU A 111 7.33 -4.26 -1.22
N HIS A 112 7.24 -2.93 -1.30
CA HIS A 112 6.47 -2.13 -0.37
C HIS A 112 5.91 -0.91 -1.10
N LYS A 113 4.65 -0.60 -0.81
CA LYS A 113 3.98 0.62 -1.27
C LYS A 113 3.37 1.31 -0.06
N GLY A 114 3.51 2.63 0.05
CA GLY A 114 2.98 3.36 1.21
C GLY A 114 2.85 4.86 1.00
N VAL A 115 1.90 5.45 1.70
CA VAL A 115 1.68 6.90 1.68
C VAL A 115 2.63 7.61 2.66
N GLY A 116 3.14 8.77 2.25
CA GLY A 116 3.96 9.64 3.07
C GLY A 116 5.43 9.66 2.68
N ALA A 117 6.21 10.39 3.47
CA ALA A 117 7.65 10.54 3.25
C ALA A 117 8.39 9.19 3.39
N ILE A 118 9.54 9.11 2.71
CA ILE A 118 10.44 7.97 2.82
C ILE A 118 10.97 7.87 4.26
N SER A 119 10.80 6.71 4.88
CA SER A 119 11.23 6.43 6.26
C SER A 119 12.52 5.62 6.31
N GLU A 120 13.18 5.58 7.46
CA GLU A 120 14.36 4.74 7.70
C GLU A 120 14.08 3.24 7.48
N SER A 121 12.87 2.79 7.82
CA SER A 121 12.44 1.41 7.54
C SER A 121 12.38 1.11 6.04
N ASP A 122 12.00 2.09 5.21
CA ASP A 122 11.97 1.92 3.76
C ASP A 122 13.39 1.80 3.18
N VAL A 123 14.31 2.64 3.67
CA VAL A 123 15.73 2.60 3.32
C VAL A 123 16.34 1.26 3.71
N THR A 124 16.03 0.78 4.92
CA THR A 124 16.52 -0.51 5.42
C THR A 124 15.99 -1.67 4.59
N LEU A 125 14.70 -1.67 4.24
CA LEU A 125 14.10 -2.69 3.38
C LEU A 125 14.74 -2.69 1.99
N ALA A 126 14.94 -1.50 1.41
CA ALA A 126 15.52 -1.34 0.10
C ALA A 126 16.97 -1.84 0.05
N ALA A 127 17.78 -1.48 1.05
CA ALA A 127 19.16 -1.95 1.17
C ALA A 127 19.25 -3.46 1.38
N ALA A 128 18.34 -4.05 2.16
CA ALA A 128 18.32 -5.49 2.41
C ALA A 128 17.86 -6.32 1.21
N SER A 129 17.13 -5.70 0.27
CA SER A 129 16.47 -6.41 -0.85
C SER A 129 16.95 -5.97 -2.24
N ASP A 130 18.01 -5.15 -2.30
CA ASP A 130 18.50 -4.49 -3.51
C ASP A 130 17.37 -3.81 -4.32
N ALA A 131 16.58 -2.99 -3.63
CA ALA A 131 15.42 -2.33 -4.21
C ALA A 131 15.64 -0.84 -4.45
N ILE A 132 15.00 -0.29 -5.48
CA ILE A 132 15.01 1.14 -5.79
C ILE A 132 13.80 1.80 -5.11
N ILE A 133 14.04 2.91 -4.40
CA ILE A 133 12.97 3.71 -3.81
C ILE A 133 12.51 4.77 -4.80
N ILE A 134 11.21 4.82 -5.06
CA ILE A 134 10.53 5.82 -5.89
C ILE A 134 9.56 6.56 -4.96
N GLY A 135 9.57 7.90 -4.98
CA GLY A 135 8.72 8.76 -4.16
C GLY A 135 8.05 9.85 -4.99
#